data_AF-G5B6M6-F1
#
_entry.id   AF-G5B6M6-F1
#
_cell.length_a   1.000
_cell.length_b   1.000
_cell.length_c   1.000
_cell.angle_alpha   90.00
_cell.angle_beta   90.00
_cell.angle_gamma   90.00
#
_symmetry.space_group_name_H-M   'P 1'
#
loop_
_entity.id
_entity.type
_entity.pdbx_description
1 polymer ?
#
loop_
_entity_poly.entity_id
_entity_poly.type
_entity_poly.pdbx_seq_one_letter_code
_entity_poly.pdbx_strand_id
1 'polypeptide(L)'
;VRLDLALQGAGHAEVAVVLEAALATLLAVVARLGPDGARGPVDAVLLQTQVQESFGSLRRCYAKSGGPHPRQATFQGLFLLYNLGSTEALCEVLQLPATLRASPALRMALAVDSAFREGNTARLFRLLRTLPYLQSCAVQGHVGHARRLALARLTRALSTPKGQILPLGFMVHLLALDGLHEARDLCQAHRLPLDGEERVVFLRGHYAEEGLPPAGTCHALVGSKLQGRTLEEVVMTEEEDEVVHRPVSPA
;
A
#
# COMPACT_ATOMS: atom_id res chain seq x y z
N VAL A 1 20.79 12.49 -11.15
CA VAL A 1 20.25 11.36 -11.95
C VAL A 1 19.01 11.75 -12.76
N ARG A 2 17.81 11.97 -12.16
CA ARG A 2 16.60 12.34 -12.93
C ARG A 2 16.77 13.59 -13.78
N LEU A 3 17.40 14.63 -13.23
CA LEU A 3 17.68 15.89 -13.93
C LEU A 3 18.70 15.68 -15.06
N ASP A 4 19.77 14.94 -14.79
CA ASP A 4 20.84 14.68 -15.76
C ASP A 4 20.37 13.83 -16.94
N LEU A 5 19.51 12.82 -16.71
CA LEU A 5 18.92 12.02 -17.77
C LEU A 5 18.02 12.84 -18.71
N ALA A 6 17.31 13.83 -18.18
CA ALA A 6 16.53 14.76 -18.98
C ALA A 6 17.42 15.68 -19.84
N LEU A 7 18.63 15.99 -19.36
CA LEU A 7 19.60 16.87 -20.04
C LEU A 7 20.46 16.13 -21.08
N GLN A 8 20.66 14.82 -20.93
CA GLN A 8 21.57 14.02 -21.77
C GLN A 8 20.95 13.43 -23.05
N GLY A 9 19.64 13.64 -23.30
CA GLY A 9 18.99 13.14 -24.51
C GLY A 9 18.90 11.60 -24.61
N ALA A 10 19.00 10.91 -23.47
CA ALA A 10 18.90 9.45 -23.41
C ALA A 10 17.54 8.93 -23.92
N GLY A 11 17.54 7.73 -24.49
CA GLY A 11 16.32 7.11 -25.01
C GLY A 11 15.28 6.88 -23.90
N HIS A 12 14.01 7.15 -24.19
CA HIS A 12 12.93 7.04 -23.19
C HIS A 12 12.83 5.67 -22.49
N ALA A 13 13.28 4.58 -23.14
CA ALA A 13 13.32 3.25 -22.53
C ALA A 13 14.44 3.10 -21.49
N GLU A 14 15.65 3.61 -21.77
CA GLU A 14 16.77 3.58 -20.82
C GLU A 14 16.47 4.45 -19.60
N VAL A 15 15.85 5.61 -19.83
CA VAL A 15 15.40 6.50 -18.76
C VAL A 15 14.33 5.81 -17.89
N ALA A 16 13.44 5.01 -18.48
CA ALA A 16 12.43 4.27 -17.73
C ALA A 16 13.07 3.30 -16.74
N VAL A 17 14.05 2.49 -17.17
CA VAL A 17 14.74 1.52 -16.28
C VAL A 17 15.39 2.20 -15.07
N VAL A 18 16.07 3.33 -15.29
CA VAL A 18 16.68 4.08 -14.18
C VAL A 18 15.62 4.68 -13.25
N LEU A 19 14.52 5.19 -13.82
CA LEU A 19 13.40 5.73 -13.05
C LEU A 19 12.69 4.65 -12.23
N GLU A 20 12.54 3.44 -12.76
CA GLU A 20 11.99 2.28 -12.05
C GLU A 20 12.79 1.97 -10.78
N ALA A 21 14.11 1.78 -10.91
CA ALA A 21 14.98 1.48 -9.78
C ALA A 21 14.99 2.61 -8.73
N ALA A 22 15.06 3.87 -9.20
CA ALA A 22 15.05 5.04 -8.32
C ALA A 22 13.72 5.18 -7.56
N LEU A 23 12.59 4.99 -8.23
CA LEU A 23 11.26 5.06 -7.62
C LEU A 23 11.02 3.91 -6.65
N ALA A 24 11.46 2.69 -6.98
CA ALA A 24 11.33 1.56 -6.07
C ALA A 24 12.12 1.78 -4.77
N THR A 25 13.34 2.32 -4.88
CA THR A 25 14.17 2.72 -3.73
C THR A 25 13.48 3.82 -2.91
N LEU A 26 12.93 4.84 -3.58
CA LEU A 26 12.24 5.95 -2.92
C LEU A 26 11.00 5.47 -2.15
N LEU A 27 10.18 4.61 -2.73
CA LEU A 27 9.01 4.02 -2.07
C LEU A 27 9.41 3.27 -0.79
N ALA A 28 10.49 2.47 -0.85
CA ALA A 28 10.97 1.75 0.30
C ALA A 28 11.54 2.66 1.40
N VAL A 29 12.22 3.75 1.03
CA VAL A 29 12.72 4.75 1.99
C VAL A 29 11.55 5.45 2.68
N VAL A 30 10.56 5.93 1.91
CA VAL A 30 9.36 6.58 2.46
C VAL A 30 8.61 5.64 3.42
N ALA A 31 8.44 4.38 3.03
CA ALA A 31 7.83 3.34 3.87
C ALA A 31 8.56 3.13 5.21
N ARG A 32 9.91 3.12 5.19
CA ARG A 32 10.73 2.90 6.39
C ARG A 32 10.80 4.10 7.33
N LEU A 33 10.72 5.32 6.80
CA LEU A 33 10.73 6.53 7.62
C LEU A 33 9.44 6.66 8.44
N GLY A 34 8.33 6.14 7.92
CA GLY A 34 7.02 6.26 8.55
C GLY A 34 6.56 7.72 8.66
N PRO A 35 5.32 7.97 9.11
CA PRO A 35 4.82 9.33 9.31
C PRO A 35 5.36 10.01 10.58
N ASP A 36 5.88 9.24 11.56
CA ASP A 36 6.38 9.74 12.86
C ASP A 36 7.90 9.62 13.00
N GLY A 37 8.65 9.65 11.89
CA GLY A 37 10.09 9.42 11.88
C GLY A 37 10.84 10.30 12.88
N ALA A 38 11.28 9.71 14.00
CA ALA A 38 12.09 10.30 15.06
C ALA A 38 13.51 10.74 14.62
N ARG A 39 13.74 10.91 13.32
CA ARG A 39 15.03 11.24 12.69
C ARG A 39 14.94 12.60 12.02
N GLY A 40 14.94 13.67 12.83
CA GLY A 40 15.05 15.06 12.36
C GLY A 40 13.85 15.54 11.52
N PRO A 41 13.87 16.79 11.04
CA PRO A 41 12.81 17.35 10.21
C PRO A 41 12.94 16.81 8.78
N VAL A 42 12.70 15.52 8.57
CA VAL A 42 12.52 15.01 7.21
C VAL A 42 11.18 15.55 6.72
N ASP A 43 11.23 16.36 5.67
CA ASP A 43 10.03 16.91 5.04
C ASP A 43 9.27 15.80 4.30
N ALA A 44 8.28 15.23 4.97
CA ALA A 44 7.43 14.18 4.41
C ALA A 44 6.67 14.67 3.16
N VAL A 45 6.34 15.97 3.09
CA VAL A 45 5.67 16.57 1.94
C VAL A 45 6.62 16.60 0.74
N LEU A 46 7.89 16.96 0.95
CA LEU A 46 8.91 16.91 -0.09
C LEU A 46 9.09 15.47 -0.63
N LEU A 47 9.19 14.48 0.25
CA LEU A 47 9.33 13.08 -0.16
C LEU A 47 8.12 12.58 -0.96
N GLN A 48 6.90 12.89 -0.50
CA GLN A 48 5.68 12.52 -1.22
C GLN A 48 5.61 13.19 -2.59
N THR A 49 5.98 14.47 -2.68
CA THR A 49 6.07 15.22 -3.94
C THR A 49 7.06 14.53 -4.89
N GLN A 50 8.22 14.13 -4.40
CA GLN A 50 9.23 13.45 -5.21
C GLN A 50 8.75 12.09 -5.73
N VAL A 51 7.95 11.36 -4.95
CA VAL A 51 7.31 10.10 -5.41
C VAL A 51 6.33 10.39 -6.55
N GLN A 52 5.45 11.37 -6.40
CA GLN A 52 4.46 11.72 -7.43
C GLN A 52 5.12 12.18 -8.74
N GLU A 53 6.13 13.04 -8.63
CA GLU A 53 6.90 13.50 -9.79
C GLU A 53 7.63 12.34 -10.50
N SER A 54 8.11 11.36 -9.72
CA SER A 54 8.75 10.15 -10.24
C SER A 54 7.77 9.29 -11.02
N PHE A 55 6.57 9.05 -10.46
CA PHE A 55 5.49 8.36 -11.18
C PHE A 55 5.12 9.08 -12.47
N GLY A 56 4.91 10.40 -12.43
CA GLY A 56 4.57 11.18 -13.61
C GLY A 56 5.65 11.10 -14.70
N SER A 57 6.92 11.16 -14.31
CA SER A 57 8.05 11.06 -15.26
C SER A 57 8.18 9.67 -15.87
N LEU A 58 8.04 8.63 -15.06
CA LEU A 58 8.11 7.25 -15.51
C LEU A 58 6.98 6.93 -16.50
N ARG A 59 5.75 7.36 -16.17
CA ARG A 59 4.59 7.14 -17.04
C ARG A 59 4.67 7.89 -18.36
N ARG A 60 5.27 9.10 -18.37
CA ARG A 60 5.62 9.81 -19.61
C ARG A 60 6.66 9.04 -20.44
N CYS A 61 7.62 8.38 -19.81
CA CYS A 61 8.59 7.55 -20.53
C CYS A 61 7.90 6.37 -21.21
N TYR A 62 7.04 5.63 -20.49
CA TYR A 62 6.25 4.54 -21.06
C TYR A 62 5.38 4.98 -22.25
N ALA A 63 4.75 6.16 -22.17
CA ALA A 63 3.90 6.66 -23.24
C ALA A 63 4.68 7.08 -24.51
N LYS A 64 5.92 7.55 -24.36
CA LYS A 64 6.74 8.06 -25.46
C LYS A 64 7.66 7.02 -26.10
N SER A 65 7.95 5.93 -25.40
CA SER A 65 8.79 4.86 -25.93
C SER A 65 7.93 3.79 -26.58
N GLY A 66 8.15 3.53 -27.86
CA GLY A 66 7.44 2.47 -28.60
C GLY A 66 7.94 1.05 -28.31
N GLY A 67 8.80 0.86 -27.30
CA GLY A 67 9.41 -0.42 -26.95
C GLY A 67 8.65 -1.17 -25.84
N PRO A 68 8.91 -2.48 -25.67
CA PRO A 68 8.35 -3.24 -24.56
C PRO A 68 8.96 -2.80 -23.23
N HIS A 69 8.11 -2.65 -22.21
CA HIS A 69 8.51 -2.32 -20.83
C HIS A 69 8.05 -3.45 -19.91
N PRO A 70 8.91 -4.42 -19.59
CA PRO A 70 8.54 -5.59 -18.78
C PRO A 70 7.91 -5.21 -17.44
N ARG A 71 8.41 -4.14 -16.80
CA ARG A 71 7.99 -3.71 -15.47
C ARG A 71 6.87 -2.66 -15.48
N GLN A 72 6.37 -2.25 -16.66
CA GLN A 72 5.34 -1.22 -16.76
C GLN A 72 4.08 -1.59 -15.99
N ALA A 73 3.62 -2.84 -16.09
CA ALA A 73 2.46 -3.32 -15.35
C ALA A 73 2.64 -3.14 -13.83
N THR A 74 3.79 -3.55 -13.31
CA THR A 74 4.15 -3.41 -11.89
C THR A 74 4.11 -1.96 -11.45
N PHE A 75 4.80 -1.06 -12.15
CA PHE A 75 4.86 0.34 -11.75
C PHE A 75 3.54 1.10 -11.91
N GLN A 76 2.69 0.72 -12.86
CA GLN A 76 1.32 1.26 -12.94
C GLN A 76 0.47 0.74 -11.78
N GLY A 77 0.67 -0.50 -11.33
CA GLY A 77 0.07 -1.03 -10.11
C GLY A 77 0.54 -0.30 -8.85
N LEU A 78 1.85 -0.02 -8.74
CA LEU A 78 2.41 0.78 -7.63
C LEU A 78 1.83 2.20 -7.60
N PHE A 79 1.66 2.82 -8.77
CA PHE A 79 1.01 4.13 -8.89
C PHE A 79 -0.42 4.11 -8.34
N LEU A 80 -1.21 3.10 -8.68
CA LEU A 80 -2.57 2.94 -8.16
C LEU A 80 -2.58 2.74 -6.64
N LEU A 81 -1.72 1.85 -6.14
CA LEU A 81 -1.63 1.54 -4.71
C LEU A 81 -1.15 2.74 -3.87
N TYR A 82 -0.22 3.52 -4.41
CA TYR A 82 0.25 4.75 -3.76
C TYR A 82 -0.84 5.83 -3.73
N ASN A 83 -1.76 5.82 -4.70
CA ASN A 83 -2.89 6.74 -4.79
C ASN A 83 -4.22 6.04 -4.48
N LEU A 84 -4.22 5.09 -3.54
CA LEU A 84 -5.39 4.24 -3.25
C LEU A 84 -6.66 5.06 -3.00
N GLY A 85 -7.76 4.70 -3.66
CA GLY A 85 -9.03 5.41 -3.57
C GLY A 85 -9.14 6.68 -4.42
N SER A 86 -8.05 7.13 -5.08
CA SER A 86 -8.11 8.23 -6.04
C SER A 86 -8.85 7.82 -7.31
N THR A 87 -9.95 8.52 -7.60
CA THR A 87 -10.70 8.33 -8.85
C THR A 87 -9.85 8.67 -10.07
N GLU A 88 -8.99 9.68 -9.99
CA GLU A 88 -8.09 10.08 -11.08
C GLU A 88 -7.09 8.97 -11.39
N ALA A 89 -6.40 8.45 -10.38
CA ALA A 89 -5.44 7.36 -10.56
C ALA A 89 -6.10 6.09 -11.11
N LEU A 90 -7.30 5.75 -10.61
CA LEU A 90 -8.07 4.62 -11.13
C LEU A 90 -8.44 4.81 -12.61
N CYS A 91 -8.97 5.97 -12.98
CA CYS A 91 -9.33 6.27 -14.37
C CYS A 91 -8.15 6.12 -15.30
N GLU A 92 -6.99 6.66 -14.93
CA GLU A 92 -5.78 6.56 -15.74
C GLU A 92 -5.30 5.12 -15.92
N VAL A 93 -5.40 4.29 -14.88
CA VAL A 93 -5.05 2.86 -14.95
C VAL A 93 -6.05 2.09 -15.82
N LEU A 94 -7.34 2.42 -15.75
CA LEU A 94 -8.38 1.77 -16.56
C LEU A 94 -8.26 2.11 -18.06
N GLN A 95 -7.65 3.24 -18.40
CA GLN A 95 -7.36 3.63 -19.79
C GLN A 95 -6.15 2.89 -20.38
N LEU A 96 -5.37 2.15 -19.58
CA LEU A 96 -4.26 1.35 -20.09
C LEU A 96 -4.76 0.22 -21.02
N PRO A 97 -3.91 -0.23 -21.97
CA PRO A 97 -4.18 -1.39 -22.80
C PRO A 97 -4.67 -2.60 -22.01
N ALA A 98 -5.64 -3.32 -22.57
CA ALA A 98 -6.26 -4.47 -21.91
C ALA A 98 -5.25 -5.57 -21.53
N THR A 99 -4.20 -5.74 -22.34
CA THR A 99 -3.09 -6.68 -22.07
C THR A 99 -2.35 -6.32 -20.80
N LEU A 100 -2.01 -5.04 -20.60
CA LEU A 100 -1.40 -4.57 -19.35
C LEU A 100 -2.35 -4.73 -18.17
N ARG A 101 -3.62 -4.35 -18.30
CA ARG A 101 -4.61 -4.51 -17.22
C ARG A 101 -4.87 -5.97 -16.84
N ALA A 102 -4.65 -6.91 -17.75
CA ALA A 102 -4.78 -8.34 -17.49
C ALA A 102 -3.58 -8.93 -16.72
N SER A 103 -2.46 -8.20 -16.61
CA SER A 103 -1.28 -8.64 -15.87
C SER A 103 -1.60 -8.92 -14.39
N PRO A 104 -0.92 -9.88 -13.75
CA PRO A 104 -1.12 -10.19 -12.34
C PRO A 104 -0.94 -8.97 -11.42
N ALA A 105 0.07 -8.15 -11.70
CA ALA A 105 0.39 -6.97 -10.90
C ALA A 105 -0.76 -5.94 -10.90
N LEU A 106 -1.29 -5.60 -12.08
CA LEU A 106 -2.40 -4.65 -12.18
C LEU A 106 -3.72 -5.23 -11.67
N ARG A 107 -4.00 -6.51 -11.91
CA ARG A 107 -5.20 -7.16 -11.35
C ARG A 107 -5.19 -7.15 -9.82
N MET A 108 -4.04 -7.39 -9.20
CA MET A 108 -3.88 -7.30 -7.75
C MET A 108 -4.13 -5.88 -7.24
N ALA A 109 -3.49 -4.88 -7.86
CA ALA A 109 -3.68 -3.48 -7.48
C ALA A 109 -5.15 -3.01 -7.61
N LEU A 110 -5.82 -3.37 -8.71
CA LEU A 110 -7.24 -3.09 -8.93
C LEU A 110 -8.14 -3.80 -7.90
N ALA A 111 -7.80 -5.03 -7.50
CA ALA A 111 -8.56 -5.75 -6.48
C ALA A 111 -8.43 -5.11 -5.09
N VAL A 112 -7.25 -4.58 -4.75
CA VAL A 112 -7.02 -3.81 -3.52
C VAL A 112 -7.82 -2.51 -3.55
N ASP A 113 -7.76 -1.76 -4.65
CA ASP A 113 -8.52 -0.51 -4.82
C ASP A 113 -10.04 -0.74 -4.74
N SER A 114 -10.56 -1.77 -5.42
CA SER A 114 -11.97 -2.19 -5.31
C SER A 114 -12.36 -2.50 -3.86
N ALA A 115 -11.58 -3.31 -3.15
CA ALA A 115 -11.89 -3.67 -1.77
C ALA A 115 -11.87 -2.46 -0.82
N PHE A 116 -10.95 -1.52 -1.05
CA PHE A 116 -10.89 -0.26 -0.30
C PHE A 116 -12.13 0.60 -0.54
N ARG A 117 -12.50 0.84 -1.80
CA ARG A 117 -13.65 1.67 -2.19
C ARG A 117 -14.99 1.07 -1.77
N GLU A 118 -15.12 -0.27 -1.82
CA GLU A 118 -16.30 -1.01 -1.34
C GLU A 118 -16.43 -0.97 0.19
N GLY A 119 -15.39 -0.56 0.92
CA GLY A 119 -15.35 -0.65 2.38
C GLY A 119 -15.30 -2.10 2.89
N ASN A 120 -14.87 -3.04 2.05
CA ASN A 120 -14.75 -4.45 2.41
C ASN A 120 -13.44 -4.70 3.18
N THR A 121 -13.47 -4.38 4.47
CA THR A 121 -12.31 -4.48 5.38
C THR A 121 -11.65 -5.86 5.34
N ALA A 122 -12.44 -6.94 5.44
CA ALA A 122 -11.90 -8.30 5.46
C ALA A 122 -11.16 -8.64 4.16
N ARG A 123 -11.76 -8.31 3.01
CA ARG A 123 -11.13 -8.51 1.70
C ARG A 123 -9.88 -7.64 1.54
N LEU A 124 -9.95 -6.37 1.94
CA LEU A 124 -8.83 -5.42 1.85
C LEU A 124 -7.62 -5.96 2.61
N PHE A 125 -7.73 -6.20 3.92
CA PHE A 125 -6.58 -6.63 4.73
C PHE A 125 -6.10 -8.04 4.37
N ARG A 126 -6.98 -8.91 3.83
CA ARG A 126 -6.54 -10.19 3.26
C ARG A 126 -5.65 -9.98 2.03
N LEU A 127 -6.01 -9.09 1.12
CA LEU A 127 -5.18 -8.77 -0.06
C LEU A 127 -3.89 -8.04 0.34
N LEU A 128 -3.95 -7.11 1.29
CA LEU A 128 -2.76 -6.40 1.76
C LEU A 128 -1.69 -7.35 2.33
N ARG A 129 -2.08 -8.44 3.00
CA ARG A 129 -1.14 -9.47 3.47
C ARG A 129 -0.42 -10.18 2.34
N THR A 130 -1.07 -10.40 1.21
CA THR A 130 -0.51 -11.15 0.07
C THR A 130 0.35 -10.30 -0.87
N LEU A 131 0.33 -8.97 -0.74
CA LEU A 131 1.15 -8.09 -1.58
C LEU A 131 2.65 -8.39 -1.43
N PRO A 132 3.45 -8.27 -2.49
CA PRO A 132 4.91 -8.23 -2.35
C PRO A 132 5.37 -6.94 -1.65
N TYR A 133 6.65 -6.90 -1.28
CA TYR A 133 7.20 -5.83 -0.43
C TYR A 133 7.01 -4.44 -1.04
N LEU A 134 7.26 -4.27 -2.34
CA LEU A 134 7.22 -2.95 -2.97
C LEU A 134 5.80 -2.37 -3.05
N GLN A 135 4.82 -3.22 -3.36
CA GLN A 135 3.39 -2.91 -3.38
C GLN A 135 2.89 -2.60 -1.97
N SER A 136 3.42 -3.31 -0.98
CA SER A 136 3.22 -3.02 0.44
C SER A 136 3.77 -1.65 0.86
N CYS A 137 4.97 -1.27 0.39
CA CYS A 137 5.50 0.07 0.62
C CYS A 137 4.61 1.15 0.00
N ALA A 138 4.13 0.93 -1.23
CA ALA A 138 3.26 1.88 -1.92
C ALA A 138 1.95 2.13 -1.15
N VAL A 139 1.31 1.08 -0.63
CA VAL A 139 0.00 1.19 0.04
C VAL A 139 0.08 1.54 1.53
N GLN A 140 1.27 1.49 2.15
CA GLN A 140 1.45 1.65 3.60
C GLN A 140 0.82 2.95 4.15
N GLY A 141 0.95 4.06 3.42
CA GLY A 141 0.40 5.36 3.81
C GLY A 141 -1.12 5.37 4.00
N HIS A 142 -1.83 4.43 3.37
CA HIS A 142 -3.29 4.31 3.43
C HIS A 142 -3.78 3.37 4.53
N VAL A 143 -2.90 2.56 5.13
CA VAL A 143 -3.27 1.54 6.11
C VAL A 143 -3.94 2.14 7.34
N GLY A 144 -3.38 3.22 7.89
CA GLY A 144 -3.95 3.89 9.07
C GLY A 144 -5.36 4.41 8.81
N HIS A 145 -5.57 5.06 7.65
CA HIS A 145 -6.89 5.53 7.25
C HIS A 145 -7.87 4.36 7.02
N ALA A 146 -7.43 3.27 6.37
CA ALA A 146 -8.25 2.07 6.19
C ALA A 146 -8.67 1.43 7.53
N ARG A 147 -7.76 1.35 8.51
CA ARG A 147 -8.04 0.86 9.86
C ARG A 147 -9.07 1.73 10.57
N ARG A 148 -8.94 3.06 10.49
CA ARG A 148 -9.93 4.00 11.03
C ARG A 148 -11.31 3.78 10.42
N LEU A 149 -11.41 3.75 9.08
CA LEU A 149 -12.69 3.56 8.40
C LEU A 149 -13.33 2.21 8.76
N ALA A 150 -12.52 1.17 8.93
CA ALA A 150 -12.99 -0.13 9.40
C ALA A 150 -13.56 -0.03 10.83
N LEU A 151 -12.86 0.65 11.73
CA LEU A 151 -13.31 0.84 13.11
C LEU A 151 -14.62 1.63 13.18
N ALA A 152 -14.76 2.70 12.39
CA ALA A 152 -16.00 3.47 12.29
C ALA A 152 -17.18 2.57 11.86
N ARG A 153 -16.97 1.69 10.88
CA ARG A 153 -18.00 0.74 10.41
C ARG A 153 -18.35 -0.29 11.47
N LEU A 154 -17.36 -0.86 12.17
CA LEU A 154 -17.58 -1.79 13.28
C LEU A 154 -18.35 -1.13 14.41
N THR A 155 -17.97 0.08 14.80
CA THR A 155 -18.69 0.88 15.79
C THR A 155 -20.15 1.07 15.37
N ARG A 156 -20.40 1.50 14.14
CA ARG A 156 -21.78 1.71 13.66
C ARG A 156 -22.60 0.43 13.67
N ALA A 157 -21.99 -0.70 13.33
CA ALA A 157 -22.67 -2.00 13.24
C ALA A 157 -22.91 -2.67 14.61
N LEU A 158 -21.99 -2.49 15.56
CA LEU A 158 -21.93 -3.27 16.79
C LEU A 158 -22.31 -2.47 18.05
N SER A 159 -22.35 -1.14 17.97
CA SER A 159 -22.62 -0.31 19.14
C SER A 159 -24.07 -0.44 19.62
N THR A 160 -24.24 -1.04 20.78
CA THR A 160 -25.53 -1.15 21.47
C THR A 160 -25.51 -0.37 22.80
N PRO A 161 -26.67 -0.04 23.39
CA PRO A 161 -26.71 0.58 24.73
C PRO A 161 -26.13 -0.30 25.83
N LYS A 162 -26.19 -1.63 25.66
CA LYS A 162 -25.64 -2.60 26.63
C LYS A 162 -24.16 -2.89 26.41
N GLY A 163 -23.59 -2.45 25.28
CA GLY A 163 -22.24 -2.77 24.85
C GLY A 163 -22.16 -4.14 24.17
N GLN A 164 -21.48 -4.20 23.03
CA GLN A 164 -21.10 -5.46 22.39
C GLN A 164 -19.61 -5.69 22.60
N ILE A 165 -19.24 -6.84 23.17
CA ILE A 165 -17.84 -7.18 23.45
C ILE A 165 -17.26 -7.95 22.26
N LEU A 166 -16.04 -7.59 21.84
CA LEU A 166 -15.24 -8.35 20.89
C LEU A 166 -13.83 -8.60 21.42
N PRO A 167 -13.24 -9.79 21.18
CA PRO A 167 -11.83 -10.04 21.46
C PRO A 167 -10.93 -9.13 20.62
N LEU A 168 -9.91 -8.55 21.23
CA LEU A 168 -8.89 -7.78 20.52
C LEU A 168 -8.10 -8.65 19.53
N GLY A 169 -7.97 -9.96 19.80
CA GLY A 169 -7.39 -10.90 18.83
C GLY A 169 -8.14 -10.93 17.49
N PHE A 170 -9.47 -10.75 17.51
CA PHE A 170 -10.26 -10.60 16.29
C PHE A 170 -9.90 -9.29 15.56
N MET A 171 -9.71 -8.19 16.29
CA MET A 171 -9.29 -6.92 15.72
C MET A 171 -7.90 -7.02 15.07
N VAL A 172 -6.95 -7.68 15.74
CA VAL A 172 -5.61 -7.97 15.20
C VAL A 172 -5.71 -8.73 13.89
N HIS A 173 -6.52 -9.79 13.85
CA HIS A 173 -6.70 -10.58 12.64
C HIS A 173 -7.51 -9.86 11.56
N LEU A 174 -8.48 -9.02 11.89
CA LEU A 174 -9.28 -8.33 10.87
C LEU A 174 -8.51 -7.17 10.23
N LEU A 175 -7.75 -6.41 11.03
CA LEU A 175 -7.09 -5.17 10.63
C LEU A 175 -5.58 -5.31 10.38
N ALA A 176 -5.07 -6.55 10.42
CA ALA A 176 -3.66 -6.88 10.24
C ALA A 176 -2.75 -6.02 11.13
N LEU A 177 -3.06 -5.97 12.43
CA LEU A 177 -2.26 -5.29 13.43
C LEU A 177 -1.08 -6.17 13.85
N ASP A 178 -0.03 -5.55 14.37
CA ASP A 178 1.22 -6.18 14.80
C ASP A 178 1.11 -6.81 16.20
N GLY A 179 -0.04 -6.68 16.86
CA GLY A 179 -0.34 -7.39 18.11
C GLY A 179 -1.46 -6.77 18.92
N LEU A 180 -1.71 -7.35 20.10
CA LEU A 180 -2.75 -6.88 21.03
C LEU A 180 -2.47 -5.47 21.56
N HIS A 181 -1.21 -5.07 21.67
CA HIS A 181 -0.85 -3.72 22.12
C HIS A 181 -1.32 -2.67 21.11
N GLU A 182 -0.97 -2.81 19.83
CA GLU A 182 -1.44 -1.90 18.77
C GLU A 182 -2.97 -1.90 18.66
N ALA A 183 -3.63 -3.05 18.87
CA ALA A 183 -5.09 -3.11 18.89
C ALA A 183 -5.71 -2.30 20.04
N ARG A 184 -5.10 -2.33 21.24
CA ARG A 184 -5.53 -1.50 22.36
C ARG A 184 -5.33 -0.02 22.07
N ASP A 185 -4.15 0.35 21.60
CA ASP A 185 -3.82 1.75 21.30
C ASP A 185 -4.79 2.31 20.25
N LEU A 186 -5.08 1.54 19.19
CA LEU A 186 -6.05 1.91 18.17
C LEU A 186 -7.45 2.11 18.76
N CYS A 187 -7.93 1.17 19.59
CA CYS A 187 -9.26 1.28 20.21
C CYS A 187 -9.34 2.48 21.17
N GLN A 188 -8.31 2.69 21.99
CA GLN A 188 -8.25 3.79 22.95
C GLN A 188 -8.14 5.16 22.28
N ALA A 189 -7.36 5.28 21.21
CA ALA A 189 -7.28 6.49 20.38
C ALA A 189 -8.67 6.92 19.85
N HIS A 190 -9.54 5.94 19.61
CA HIS A 190 -10.92 6.15 19.17
C HIS A 190 -11.96 6.13 20.30
N ARG A 191 -11.51 6.23 21.56
CA ARG A 191 -12.31 6.25 22.79
C ARG A 191 -13.21 5.02 22.99
N LEU A 192 -12.88 3.89 22.36
CA LEU A 192 -13.60 2.65 22.60
C LEU A 192 -13.18 2.06 23.96
N PRO A 193 -14.16 1.81 24.86
CA PRO A 193 -13.86 1.21 26.16
C PRO A 193 -13.30 -0.21 26.01
N LEU A 194 -12.40 -0.58 26.91
CA LEU A 194 -11.84 -1.93 27.01
C LEU A 194 -12.47 -2.66 28.21
N ASP A 195 -12.64 -3.98 28.07
CA ASP A 195 -13.05 -4.88 29.15
C ASP A 195 -11.88 -5.81 29.47
N GLY A 196 -11.07 -5.39 30.45
CA GLY A 196 -9.77 -6.01 30.74
C GLY A 196 -8.75 -5.79 29.61
N GLU A 197 -7.78 -6.69 29.52
CA GLU A 197 -6.60 -6.54 28.64
C GLU A 197 -6.83 -7.00 27.19
N GLU A 198 -7.85 -7.83 26.95
CA GLU A 198 -8.00 -8.59 25.69
C GLU A 198 -9.32 -8.35 24.96
N ARG A 199 -10.19 -7.44 25.45
CA ARG A 199 -11.51 -7.22 24.86
C ARG A 199 -11.81 -5.75 24.71
N VAL A 200 -12.45 -5.40 23.59
CA VAL A 200 -12.99 -4.07 23.32
C VAL A 200 -14.50 -4.12 23.40
N VAL A 201 -15.10 -3.04 23.92
CA VAL A 201 -16.55 -2.89 24.07
C VAL A 201 -17.05 -1.81 23.14
N PHE A 202 -17.96 -2.18 22.24
CA PHE A 202 -18.67 -1.27 21.36
C PHE A 202 -19.93 -0.75 22.06
N LEU A 203 -19.78 0.36 22.78
CA LEU A 203 -20.85 1.09 23.47
C LEU A 203 -21.32 2.28 22.63
N ARG A 204 -22.64 2.45 22.54
CA ARG A 204 -23.25 3.57 21.81
C ARG A 204 -22.81 4.91 22.41
N GLY A 205 -22.33 5.81 21.56
CA GLY A 205 -21.95 7.17 21.94
C GLY A 205 -20.50 7.36 22.41
N HIS A 206 -19.69 6.30 22.46
CA HIS A 206 -18.31 6.37 22.95
C HIS A 206 -17.24 6.54 21.87
N TYR A 207 -17.59 6.39 20.58
CA TYR A 207 -16.61 6.49 19.50
C TYR A 207 -16.28 7.95 19.16
N ALA A 208 -14.99 8.25 19.04
CA ALA A 208 -14.50 9.54 18.57
C ALA A 208 -13.58 9.38 17.35
N GLU A 209 -13.78 10.22 16.35
CA GLU A 209 -12.92 10.30 15.16
C GLU A 209 -11.77 11.31 15.35
N GLU A 210 -11.18 11.36 16.54
CA GLU A 210 -10.08 12.30 16.83
C GLU A 210 -8.71 11.72 16.44
N GLY A 211 -7.89 12.53 15.74
CA GLY A 211 -6.49 12.22 15.41
C GLY A 211 -6.28 11.12 14.38
N LEU A 212 -5.11 11.05 13.72
CA LEU A 212 -4.70 9.82 13.02
C LEU A 212 -4.46 8.70 14.02
N PRO A 213 -4.92 7.46 13.75
CA PRO A 213 -4.51 6.35 14.59
C PRO A 213 -2.97 6.33 14.58
N PRO A 214 -2.34 5.98 15.72
CA PRO A 214 -0.89 5.92 15.80
C PRO A 214 -0.38 5.09 14.63
N ALA A 215 0.66 5.59 13.98
CA ALA A 215 1.27 4.88 12.87
C ALA A 215 1.95 3.63 13.41
N GLY A 216 1.19 2.55 13.52
CA GLY A 216 1.74 1.26 13.86
C GLY A 216 2.84 0.89 12.89
N THR A 217 3.74 0.02 13.32
CA THR A 217 4.93 -0.37 12.56
C THR A 217 4.62 -1.03 11.22
N CYS A 218 3.36 -1.43 10.99
CA CYS A 218 2.90 -2.16 9.81
C CYS A 218 3.81 -3.35 9.49
N HIS A 219 4.37 -3.99 10.51
CA HIS A 219 5.35 -5.07 10.37
C HIS A 219 4.72 -6.27 9.65
N ALA A 220 3.50 -6.66 10.03
CA ALA A 220 2.74 -7.72 9.39
C ALA A 220 2.41 -7.41 7.91
N LEU A 221 2.36 -6.13 7.53
CA LEU A 221 1.99 -5.69 6.18
C LEU A 221 3.19 -5.29 5.33
N VAL A 222 4.33 -4.93 5.90
CA VAL A 222 5.49 -4.37 5.20
C VAL A 222 6.79 -4.98 5.72
N GLY A 223 7.12 -4.74 6.98
CA GLY A 223 8.43 -5.09 7.55
C GLY A 223 8.80 -6.58 7.40
N SER A 224 7.85 -7.48 7.71
CA SER A 224 8.03 -8.93 7.61
C SER A 224 8.29 -9.43 6.18
N LYS A 225 7.89 -8.66 5.15
CA LYS A 225 7.98 -9.06 3.75
C LYS A 225 9.36 -8.88 3.13
N LEU A 226 10.23 -8.14 3.80
CA LEU A 226 11.62 -8.01 3.39
C LEU A 226 12.38 -9.33 3.57
N GLN A 227 11.95 -10.18 4.53
CA GLN A 227 12.46 -11.56 4.73
C GLN A 227 14.00 -11.68 4.78
N GLY A 228 14.71 -10.64 5.21
CA GLY A 228 16.17 -10.59 5.24
C GLY A 228 16.84 -10.25 3.89
N ARG A 229 16.06 -10.04 2.82
CA ARG A 229 16.58 -9.56 1.52
C ARG A 229 17.05 -8.12 1.61
N THR A 230 18.05 -7.78 0.83
CA THR A 230 18.48 -6.39 0.69
C THR A 230 17.45 -5.59 -0.11
N LEU A 231 17.48 -4.26 0.03
CA LEU A 231 16.60 -3.41 -0.79
C LEU A 231 16.93 -3.55 -2.28
N GLU A 232 18.22 -3.69 -2.61
CA GLU A 232 18.69 -3.93 -3.96
C GLU A 232 18.08 -5.21 -4.54
N GLU A 233 18.14 -6.33 -3.82
CA GLU A 233 17.51 -7.59 -4.25
C GLU A 233 16.03 -7.39 -4.58
N VAL A 234 15.26 -6.73 -3.72
CA VAL A 234 13.82 -6.52 -3.98
C VAL A 234 13.55 -5.57 -5.15
N VAL A 235 14.41 -4.56 -5.34
CA VAL A 235 14.27 -3.61 -6.45
C VAL A 235 14.61 -4.27 -7.80
N MET A 236 15.51 -5.26 -7.81
CA MET A 236 16.02 -5.93 -9.00
C MET A 236 15.32 -7.27 -9.32
N THR A 237 14.69 -7.95 -8.35
CA THR A 237 14.10 -9.31 -8.55
C THR A 237 12.68 -9.35 -9.11
N GLU A 238 11.95 -8.23 -9.20
CA GLU A 238 10.57 -8.25 -9.75
C GLU A 238 10.51 -8.44 -11.29
N GLU A 239 11.60 -8.90 -11.92
CA GLU A 239 11.70 -9.21 -13.35
C GLU A 239 11.42 -10.69 -13.70
N GLU A 240 11.54 -11.63 -12.76
CA GLU A 240 11.69 -13.06 -13.12
C GLU A 240 10.43 -13.93 -12.98
N ASP A 241 9.42 -13.54 -12.20
CA ASP A 241 8.26 -14.41 -11.90
C ASP A 241 7.26 -14.58 -13.06
N GLU A 242 7.36 -13.79 -14.16
CA GLU A 242 6.47 -13.98 -15.33
C GLU A 242 6.92 -15.10 -16.30
N VAL A 243 8.15 -15.61 -16.20
CA VAL A 243 8.68 -16.57 -17.21
C VAL A 243 8.39 -18.05 -16.85
N VAL A 244 8.05 -18.37 -15.60
CA VAL A 244 7.99 -19.77 -15.12
C VAL A 244 6.66 -20.51 -15.43
N HIS A 245 5.63 -19.81 -15.92
CA HIS A 245 4.34 -20.45 -16.26
C HIS A 245 4.01 -20.40 -17.75
N ARG A 246 4.85 -21.03 -18.59
CA ARG A 246 4.40 -21.51 -19.91
C ARG A 246 4.35 -23.05 -19.88
N PRO A 247 3.16 -23.67 -19.91
CA PRO A 247 3.08 -25.12 -20.02
C PRO A 247 3.62 -25.51 -21.40
N VAL A 248 4.65 -26.36 -21.42
CA VAL A 248 5.12 -27.02 -22.64
C VAL A 248 4.00 -27.96 -23.09
N SER A 249 3.37 -27.66 -24.22
CA SER A 249 2.44 -28.59 -24.87
C SER A 249 3.22 -29.82 -25.32
N PRO A 250 2.79 -31.05 -24.98
CA PRO A 250 3.39 -32.24 -25.55
C PRO A 250 2.92 -32.43 -27.00
N ALA A 251 3.87 -32.78 -27.86
CA ALA A 251 3.64 -33.31 -29.19
C ALA A 251 3.29 -34.80 -29.15
#